data_AF-A0A349EQY8-F1
#
_entry.id   AF-A0A349EQY8-F1
#
_cell.length_a   1.000
_cell.length_b   1.000
_cell.length_c   1.000
_cell.angle_alpha   90.00
_cell.angle_beta   90.00
_cell.angle_gamma   90.00
#
_symmetry.space_group_name_H-M   'P 1'
#
loop_
_entity.id
_entity.type
_entity.pdbx_description
1 polymer ?
#
loop_
_entity_poly.entity_id
_entity_poly.type
_entity_poly.pdbx_seq_one_letter_code
_entity_poly.pdbx_strand_id
1 'polypeptide(L)' 'MKTIFDNQKIELKCECGRKFKETIGRLKKNPSIKCPCGITIKIEADQLAGKLDKAQSALDNIPKNITIKL' A
#
# COMPACT_ATOMS: atom_id res chain seq x y z
N MET A 1 -6.73 10.73 1.64
CA MET A 1 -7.71 9.79 2.22
C MET A 1 -7.04 8.69 3.03
N LYS A 2 -7.68 8.25 4.12
CA LYS A 2 -7.29 7.06 4.89
C LYS A 2 -8.07 5.87 4.33
N THR A 3 -7.38 4.86 3.82
CA THR A 3 -8.01 3.63 3.30
C THR A 3 -7.85 2.50 4.29
N ILE A 4 -8.60 1.40 4.15
CA ILE A 4 -8.45 0.20 5.00
C ILE A 4 -7.07 -0.45 4.80
N PHE A 5 -6.43 -0.18 3.66
CA PHE A 5 -5.13 -0.71 3.28
C PHE A 5 -3.97 -0.01 3.98
N ASP A 6 -4.20 1.13 4.67
CA ASP A 6 -3.12 1.96 5.23
C ASP A 6 -2.21 1.21 6.19
N ASN A 7 -2.78 0.30 6.99
CA ASN A 7 -2.08 -0.52 7.98
C ASN A 7 -1.50 -1.82 7.40
N GLN A 8 -1.81 -2.16 6.15
CA GLN A 8 -1.24 -3.34 5.54
C GLN A 8 0.24 -3.11 5.26
N LYS A 9 1.06 -4.07 5.68
CA LYS A 9 2.50 -4.10 5.43
C LYS A 9 2.75 -4.89 4.16
N ILE A 10 3.50 -4.30 3.24
CA ILE A 10 4.03 -5.01 2.09
C ILE A 10 5.53 -5.21 2.26
N GLU A 11 6.03 -6.34 1.78
CA GLU A 11 7.45 -6.61 1.71
C GLU A 11 8.00 -6.07 0.39
N LEU A 12 8.95 -5.14 0.50
CA LEU A 12 9.68 -4.59 -0.62
C LEU A 12 11.09 -5.17 -0.59
N LYS A 13 11.58 -5.55 -1.76
CA LYS A 13 12.94 -6.06 -1.93
C LYS A 13 13.79 -4.98 -2.59
N CYS A 14 14.89 -4.61 -1.95
CA CYS A 14 15.93 -3.81 -2.57
C CYS A 14 16.74 -4.67 -3.54
N GLU A 15 17.34 -4.06 -4.56
CA GLU A 15 18.23 -4.74 -5.52
C GLU A 15 19.39 -5.49 -4.86
N CYS A 16 19.87 -5.01 -3.70
CA CYS A 16 20.90 -5.70 -2.90
C CYS A 16 20.41 -7.00 -2.23
N GLY A 17 19.17 -7.43 -2.48
CA GLY A 17 18.58 -8.64 -1.92
C GLY A 17 17.92 -8.44 -0.55
N ARG A 18 18.14 -7.30 0.11
CA ARG A 18 17.51 -7.00 1.41
C ARG A 18 16.03 -6.75 1.25
N LYS A 19 15.27 -7.34 2.17
CA LYS A 19 13.82 -7.18 2.27
C LYS A 19 13.51 -6.22 3.42
N PHE A 20 12.57 -5.32 3.21
CA PHE A 20 12.06 -4.43 4.24
C PHE A 20 10.54 -4.40 4.15
N LYS A 21 9.89 -4.25 5.31
CA LYS A 21 8.43 -4.22 5.41
C LYS A 21 7.98 -2.80 5.66
N GLU A 22 7.08 -2.33 4.83
CA GLU A 22 6.59 -0.96 4.90
C GLU A 22 5.07 -0.93 4.82
N THR A 23 4.44 0.01 5.51
CA THR A 23 2.98 0.16 5.42
C THR A 23 2.60 0.85 4.12
N ILE A 24 1.51 0.41 3.50
CA ILE A 24 0.95 1.07 2.31
C ILE A 24 0.66 2.55 2.61
N GLY A 25 0.24 2.87 3.84
CA GLY A 25 0.03 4.24 4.31
C GLY A 25 1.28 5.12 4.32
N ARG A 26 2.47 4.53 4.52
CA ARG A 26 3.75 5.24 4.38
C ARG A 26 4.11 5.36 2.91
N LEU A 27 3.96 4.29 2.14
CA LEU A 27 4.33 4.23 0.72
C LEU A 27 3.56 5.23 -0.13
N LYS A 28 2.26 5.41 0.11
CA LYS A 28 1.42 6.40 -0.59
C LYS A 28 1.86 7.87 -0.41
N LYS A 29 2.78 8.16 0.52
CA LYS A 29 3.31 9.51 0.78
C LYS A 29 4.63 9.77 0.04
N ASN A 30 4.95 8.97 -0.97
CA ASN A 30 6.20 9.04 -1.72
C ASN A 30 7.46 9.05 -0.83
N PRO A 31 7.60 8.08 0.10
CA PRO A 31 8.74 8.04 0.99
C PRO A 31 10.01 7.74 0.19
N SER A 32 11.11 8.37 0.62
CA SER A 32 12.45 7.97 0.20
C SER A 32 13.01 7.00 1.23
N ILE A 33 13.32 5.78 0.79
CA ILE A 33 13.83 4.71 1.64
C ILE A 33 15.31 4.53 1.33
N LYS A 34 16.15 4.89 2.29
CA LYS A 34 17.59 4.65 2.16
C LYS A 34 17.88 3.21 2.57
N CYS A 35 18.27 2.40 1.61
CA CYS A 35 18.75 1.06 1.90
C CYS A 35 20.19 1.15 2.43
N PRO A 36 20.57 0.35 3.44
CA PRO A 36 21.94 0.29 3.96
C PRO A 36 23.01 -0.11 2.93
N CYS A 37 22.63 -0.62 1.76
CA CYS A 37 23.57 -0.81 0.64
C CYS A 37 23.97 0.49 -0.07
N GLY A 38 23.39 1.64 0.31
CA GLY A 38 23.65 2.95 -0.30
C GLY A 38 22.60 3.41 -1.32
N ILE A 39 21.74 2.50 -1.79
CA ILE A 39 20.67 2.81 -2.76
C ILE A 39 19.54 3.57 -2.06
N THR A 40 19.10 4.70 -2.63
CA THR A 40 17.90 5.40 -2.19
C THR A 40 16.75 5.03 -3.11
N ILE A 41 15.77 4.32 -2.55
CA ILE A 41 14.58 3.90 -3.27
C ILE A 41 13.55 5.01 -3.10
N LYS A 42 13.29 5.76 -4.16
CA LYS A 42 12.16 6.69 -4.22
C LYS A 42 10.93 5.91 -4.62
N ILE A 43 9.96 5.83 -3.72
CA ILE A 43 8.70 5.19 -4.03
C ILE A 43 7.82 6.22 -4.72
N GLU A 44 7.55 6.02 -6.01
CA GLU A 44 6.55 6.79 -6.75
C GLU A 44 5.19 6.13 -6.57
N ALA A 45 4.43 6.63 -5.59
CA ALA A 45 3.17 6.04 -5.20
C ALA A 45 1.94 6.68 -5.85
N ASP A 46 2.14 7.53 -6.87
CA ASP A 46 1.05 8.16 -7.62
C ASP A 46 0.12 7.10 -8.24
N GLN A 47 0.71 6.07 -8.86
CA GLN A 47 0.00 4.90 -9.39
C GLN A 47 -0.63 4.03 -8.28
N LEU A 48 0.02 3.92 -7.12
CA LEU A 48 -0.46 3.14 -5.99
C LEU A 48 -1.69 3.80 -5.35
N ALA A 49 -1.65 5.11 -5.14
CA ALA A 49 -2.74 5.87 -4.54
C ALA A 49 -4.01 5.76 -5.38
N GLY A 50 -3.93 5.96 -6.71
CA GLY A 50 -5.08 5.84 -7.60
C GLY A 50 -5.70 4.44 -7.65
N LYS A 51 -4.88 3.38 -7.59
CA LYS A 51 -5.39 2.00 -7.56
C LYS A 51 -6.03 1.62 -6.22
N LEU A 52 -5.45 2.08 -5.12
CA LEU A 52 -5.99 1.84 -3.77
C LEU A 52 -7.31 2.57 -3.54
N ASP A 53 -7.46 3.77 -4.12
CA ASP A 53 -8.70 4.54 -4.06
C ASP A 53 -9.84 3.85 -4.83
N LYS A 54 -9.55 3.34 -6.03
CA LYS A 54 -10.50 2.51 -6.80
C LYS A 54 -10.89 1.25 -6.05
N ALA A 55 -9.93 0.55 -5.44
CA ALA A 55 -10.21 -0.64 -4.64
C ALA A 55 -11.08 -0.31 -3.42
N GLN A 56 -10.78 0.80 -2.73
CA GLN A 56 -11.58 1.26 -1.59
C GLN A 56 -13.01 1.63 -2.01
N SER A 57 -13.16 2.32 -3.13
CA SER A 57 -14.47 2.69 -3.69
C SER A 57 -15.27 1.46 -4.08
N ALA A 58 -14.64 0.46 -4.70
CA ALA A 58 -15.31 -0.81 -5.01
C ALA A 58 -15.82 -1.52 -3.75
N LEU A 59 -15.05 -1.51 -2.67
CA LEU A 59 -15.45 -2.07 -1.38
C LEU A 59 -16.57 -1.28 -0.70
N ASP A 60 -16.56 0.05 -0.81
CA ASP A 60 -17.60 0.90 -0.21
C ASP A 60 -18.95 0.75 -0.93
N ASN A 61 -18.91 0.47 -2.24
CA ASN A 61 -20.10 0.18 -3.04
C ASN A 61 -20.65 -1.25 -2.84
N ILE A 62 -19.97 -2.11 -2.07
CA ILE A 62 -20.56 -3.41 -1.70
C ILE A 62 -21.70 -3.13 -0.71
N PRO A 63 -22.94 -3.52 -1.02
CA PRO A 63 -24.04 -3.34 -0.09
C PRO A 63 -23.72 -4.09 1.21
N LYS A 64 -23.72 -3.37 2.33
CA LYS A 64 -23.43 -3.91 3.68
C LYS A 64 -24.45 -4.95 4.17
N ASN A 65 -25.44 -5.30 3.35
CA ASN A 65 -26.47 -6.30 3.62
C ASN A 65 -26.19 -7.58 2.84
N ILE A 66 -25.10 -8.27 3.16
CA ILE A 66 -24.93 -9.68 2.79
C ILE A 66 -25.71 -10.47 3.85
N THR A 67 -26.99 -10.71 3.59
CA THR A 67 -27.78 -11.66 4.40
C THR A 67 -27.32 -13.07 4.01
N ILE A 68 -26.36 -13.63 4.75
CA ILE A 68 -26.05 -15.06 4.67
C ILE A 68 -27.23 -15.78 5.32
N LYS A 69 -28.18 -16.24 4.51
CA LYS A 69 -29.17 -17.21 4.98
C LYS A 69 -28.46 -18.56 5.09
N LEU A 70 -28.23 -18.98 6.34
CA LEU A 70 -27.92 -20.36 6.72
C LEU A 70 -29.16 -21.25 6.52
#